data_AF-A0A2W6AEN2-F1
#
_entry.id   AF-A0A2W6AEN2-F1
#
_cell.length_a   1.000
_cell.length_b   1.000
_cell.length_c   1.000
_cell.angle_alpha   90.00
_cell.angle_beta   90.00
_cell.angle_gamma   90.00
#
_symmetry.space_group_name_H-M   'P 1'
#
loop_
_entity.id
_entity.type
_entity.pdbx_description
1 polymer ?
#
loop_
_entity_poly.entity_id
_entity_poly.type
_entity_poly.pdbx_seq_one_letter_code
_entity_poly.pdbx_strand_id
1 'polypeptide(L)' 'VNLWNPRRIVIGGGVIDRIDLLFNLAVQEVKKGALPVPAAAVEVVKSSLGDFSGVVGAAMMAAGA' A
#
# COMPACT_ATOMS: atom_id res chain seq x y z
N VAL A 1 2.72 1.37 10.32
CA VAL A 1 3.38 0.06 10.56
C VAL A 1 3.27 -0.34 12.03
N ASN A 2 3.87 0.39 12.97
CA ASN A 2 3.95 0.00 14.39
C ASN A 2 2.59 -0.27 15.06
N LEU A 3 1.59 0.57 14.83
CA LEU A 3 0.28 0.44 15.49
C LEU A 3 -0.48 -0.84 15.10
N TRP A 4 -0.36 -1.26 13.85
CA TRP A 4 -1.22 -2.31 13.27
C TRP A 4 -0.48 -3.60 12.90
N ASN A 5 0.85 -3.58 12.87
CA ASN A 5 1.70 -4.67 12.39
C ASN A 5 1.14 -5.39 11.13
N PRO A 6 0.84 -4.65 10.05
CA PRO A 6 0.21 -5.25 8.89
C PRO A 6 1.20 -6.15 8.15
N ARG A 7 0.70 -7.23 7.56
CA ARG A 7 1.52 -8.06 6.65
C ARG A 7 1.82 -7.34 5.33
N ARG A 8 0.90 -6.49 4.87
CA ARG A 8 1.02 -5.79 3.58
C ARG A 8 0.43 -4.39 3.63
N ILE A 9 1.10 -3.45 2.97
CA ILE A 9 0.65 -2.08 2.73
C ILE A 9 0.57 -1.89 1.22
N VAL A 10 -0.62 -1.54 0.74
CA VAL A 10 -0.85 -1.21 -0.68
C VAL A 10 -0.92 0.31 -0.80
N ILE A 11 -0.05 0.88 -1.64
CA ILE A 11 -0.04 2.32 -1.91
C ILE A 11 -0.62 2.53 -3.30
N GLY A 12 -1.71 3.28 -3.38
CA GLY A 12 -2.33 3.71 -4.64
C GLY A 12 -2.30 5.23 -4.82
N GLY A 13 -2.75 5.67 -5.98
CA GLY A 13 -2.88 7.08 -6.34
C GLY A 13 -2.01 7.44 -7.54
N GLY A 14 -2.56 8.25 -8.46
CA GLY A 14 -1.94 8.51 -9.77
C GLY A 14 -0.53 9.12 -9.71
N VAL A 15 -0.14 9.74 -8.60
CA VAL A 15 1.23 10.27 -8.40
C VAL A 15 2.23 9.15 -8.09
N ILE A 16 1.84 8.18 -7.26
CA ILE A 16 2.67 7.03 -6.88
C ILE A 16 2.89 6.09 -8.08
N ASP A 17 1.89 5.99 -8.95
CA ASP A 17 1.97 5.14 -10.14
C ASP A 17 2.92 5.70 -11.20
N ARG A 18 3.06 7.03 -11.30
CA ARG A 18 3.92 7.66 -12.31
C ARG A 18 5.31 8.04 -11.84
N ILE A 19 5.59 8.01 -10.52
CA ILE A 19 6.85 8.43 -9.94
C ILE A 19 7.37 7.36 -8.98
N ASP A 20 8.25 6.48 -9.48
CA ASP A 20 8.87 5.42 -8.67
C ASP A 20 9.64 5.94 -7.46
N LEU A 21 10.20 7.15 -7.57
CA LEU A 21 10.94 7.78 -6.48
C LEU A 21 10.09 7.92 -5.21
N LEU A 22 8.81 8.32 -5.33
CA LEU A 22 7.94 8.50 -4.17
C LEU A 22 7.60 7.17 -3.50
N PHE A 23 7.39 6.14 -4.30
CA PHE A 23 7.21 4.78 -3.78
C PHE A 23 8.46 4.31 -3.01
N ASN A 24 9.64 4.47 -3.61
CA ASN A 24 10.90 4.08 -2.98
C ASN A 24 11.17 4.85 -1.69
N LEU A 25 10.88 6.16 -1.66
CA LEU A 25 10.98 6.97 -0.45
C LEU A 25 10.02 6.46 0.65
N ALA A 26 8.77 6.15 0.32
CA ALA A 26 7.82 5.59 1.29
C ALA A 26 8.34 4.26 1.89
N VAL A 27 8.91 3.38 1.05
CA VAL A 27 9.53 2.12 1.51
C VAL A 27 10.72 2.38 2.43
N GLN A 28 11.56 3.37 2.11
CA GLN A 28 12.69 3.74 2.97
C GLN A 28 12.22 4.29 4.32
N GLU A 29 11.20 5.15 4.33
CA GLU A 29 10.66 5.72 5.58
C GLU A 29 10.00 4.65 6.46
N VAL A 30 9.36 3.65 5.86
CA VAL A 30 8.88 2.47 6.60
C VAL A 30 10.03 1.77 7.33
N LYS A 31 11.17 1.56 6.64
CA LYS A 31 12.33 0.89 7.25
C LYS A 31 13.01 1.72 8.34
N LYS A 32 13.02 3.05 8.21
CA LYS A 32 13.64 3.96 9.19
C LYS A 32 12.76 4.21 10.41
N GLY A 33 11.45 4.37 10.21
CA GLY A 33 10.51 4.82 11.23
C GLY A 33 9.75 3.72 11.96
N ALA A 34 9.78 2.48 11.46
CA ALA A 34 9.12 1.35 12.10
C ALA A 34 10.07 0.52 12.98
N LEU A 35 9.50 -0.21 13.94
CA LEU A 35 10.24 -1.17 14.76
C LEU A 35 10.87 -2.26 13.86
N PRO A 36 12.06 -2.80 14.18
CA PRO A 36 12.80 -3.67 13.25
C PRO A 36 12.04 -4.91 12.77
N VAL A 37 11.34 -5.58 13.68
CA VAL A 37 10.58 -6.81 13.39
C VAL A 37 9.42 -6.54 12.42
N PRO A 38 8.46 -5.63 12.71
CA PRO A 38 7.38 -5.35 11.77
C PRO A 38 7.88 -4.66 10.49
N ALA A 39 8.96 -3.88 10.54
CA ALA A 39 9.57 -3.27 9.35
C ALA A 39 10.13 -4.31 8.38
N ALA A 40 10.70 -5.40 8.89
CA ALA A 40 11.24 -6.50 8.08
C ALA A 40 10.14 -7.42 7.53
N ALA A 41 9.02 -7.56 8.26
CA ALA A 41 7.93 -8.46 7.90
C ALA A 41 6.89 -7.83 6.95
N VAL A 42 6.75 -6.51 6.94
CA VAL A 42 5.73 -5.82 6.12
C VAL A 42 6.14 -5.74 4.65
N GLU A 43 5.23 -6.13 3.77
CA GLU A 43 5.38 -5.98 2.32
C GLU A 43 4.72 -4.69 1.85
N VAL A 44 5.46 -3.81 1.17
CA VAL A 44 4.91 -2.57 0.60
C VAL A 44 4.80 -2.74 -0.91
N VAL A 45 3.60 -2.59 -1.47
CA VAL A 45 3.31 -2.82 -2.90
C VAL A 45 2.52 -1.66 -3.50
N LYS A 46 2.63 -1.49 -4.82
CA LYS A 46 1.75 -0.57 -5.56
C LYS A 46 0.37 -1.18 -5.80
N SER A 47 -0.66 -0.34 -5.85
CA SER A 47 -1.99 -0.76 -6.26
C SER A 47 -2.01 -1.23 -7.71
N SER A 48 -2.64 -2.36 -7.99
CA SER A 48 -2.83 -2.87 -9.35
C SER A 48 -4.11 -2.38 -10.01
N LEU A 49 -5.06 -1.84 -9.22
CA LEU A 49 -6.39 -1.45 -9.71
C LEU A 49 -6.42 -0.01 -10.25
N GLY A 50 -5.39 0.80 -9.95
CA GLY A 50 -5.30 2.19 -10.38
C GLY A 50 -6.58 2.99 -10.10
N ASP A 51 -7.03 3.73 -11.11
CA ASP A 51 -8.22 4.58 -11.07
C ASP A 51 -9.54 3.80 -10.88
N PHE A 52 -9.53 2.48 -11.13
CA PHE A 52 -10.72 1.64 -10.99
C PHE A 52 -10.91 1.06 -9.59
N SER A 53 -9.99 1.30 -8.66
CA SER A 53 -10.04 0.76 -7.29
C SER A 53 -11.38 1.01 -6.57
N GLY A 54 -11.96 2.21 -6.74
CA GLY A 54 -13.26 2.55 -6.16
C GLY A 54 -14.43 1.81 -6.81
N VAL A 55 -14.48 1.77 -8.15
CA VAL A 55 -15.58 1.11 -8.89
C VAL A 55 -15.54 -0.40 -8.68
N VAL A 56 -14.35 -1.01 -8.70
CA VAL A 56 -14.18 -2.44 -8.40
C VAL A 56 -14.62 -2.74 -6.97
N GLY A 57 -14.24 -1.90 -6.00
CA GLY A 57 -14.69 -2.05 -4.61
C GLY A 57 -16.21 -1.96 -4.47
N ALA A 58 -16.84 -1.00 -5.13
CA ALA A 58 -18.30 -0.84 -5.12
C ALA A 58 -19.02 -2.04 -5.75
N ALA A 59 -18.51 -2.53 -6.89
CA ALA A 59 -19.06 -3.71 -7.56
C ALA A 59 -18.94 -4.97 -6.68
N MET A 60 -17.80 -5.16 -6.01
CA MET A 60 -17.58 -6.28 -5.08
C MET A 60 -18.56 -6.24 -3.90
N MET A 61 -18.73 -5.06 -3.28
CA MET A 61 -19.69 -4.89 -2.19
C MET A 61 -21.13 -5.14 -2.64
N ALA A 62 -21.51 -4.68 -3.83
CA ALA A 62 -22.84 -4.91 -4.39
C ALA A 62 -23.06 -6.40 -4.76
N ALA A 63 -22.02 -7.09 -5.20
CA ALA A 63 -22.05 -8.51 -5.52
C ALA A 63 -22.08 -9.43 -4.28
N GLY A 64 -21.92 -8.87 -3.07
CA GLY A 64 -21.89 -9.64 -1.81
C GLY A 64 -20.67 -10.55 -1.67
N ALA A 65 -19.59 -10.23 -2.41
CA ALA A 65 -18.34 -10.98 -2.42
C ALA A 65 -17.33 -10.40 -1.42
#